data_AF-A0A970FCV8-F1
#
_entry.id   AF-A0A970FCV8-F1
#
_cell.length_a   1.000
_cell.length_b   1.000
_cell.length_c   1.000
_cell.angle_alpha   90.00
_cell.angle_beta   90.00
_cell.angle_gamma   90.00
#
_symmetry.space_group_name_H-M   'P 1'
#
loop_
_entity.id
_entity.type
_entity.pdbx_description
1 polymer ?
#
loop_
_entity_poly.entity_id
_entity_poly.type
_entity_poly.pdbx_seq_one_letter_code
_entity_poly.pdbx_strand_id
1 'polypeptide(L)' 'MIKLTLPNGDIKEVEAGTTIADVAASIGSRLAKAAVCGRFNGELKDL' A
#
# COMPACT_ATOMS: atom_id res chain seq x y z
N MET A 1 -0.79 9.12 11.85
CA MET A 1 -0.04 7.99 11.30
C MET A 1 -0.92 6.75 11.38
N ILE A 2 -1.18 6.11 10.25
CA ILE A 2 -1.97 4.90 10.11
C ILE A 2 -0.98 3.73 9.99
N LYS A 3 -1.20 2.67 10.78
CA LYS A 3 -0.41 1.44 10.68
C LYS A 3 -1.07 0.50 9.67
N LEU A 4 -0.36 0.22 8.58
CA LEU A 4 -0.75 -0.75 7.57
C LEU A 4 -0.01 -2.05 7.80
N THR A 5 -0.75 -3.14 7.91
CA THR A 5 -0.16 -4.48 7.92
C THR A 5 -0.10 -4.98 6.49
N LEU A 6 1.11 -5.27 6.02
CA LEU A 6 1.37 -5.88 4.73
C LEU A 6 1.10 -7.39 4.81
N PRO A 7 0.85 -8.05 3.66
CA PRO A 7 0.54 -9.48 3.64
C PRO A 7 1.66 -10.39 4.16
N ASN A 8 2.89 -9.86 4.27
CA ASN A 8 4.04 -10.55 4.86
C ASN A 8 4.14 -10.41 6.40
N GLY A 9 3.23 -9.66 7.03
CA GLY A 9 3.24 -9.37 8.47
C GLY A 9 3.98 -8.08 8.85
N ASP A 10 4.62 -7.40 7.89
CA ASP A 10 5.30 -6.13 8.17
C ASP A 10 4.28 -5.03 8.47
N ILE A 11 4.60 -4.19 9.46
CA ILE A 11 3.80 -3.02 9.80
C ILE A 11 4.49 -1.79 9.21
N LYS A 12 3.76 -1.05 8.37
CA LYS A 12 4.22 0.20 7.78
C LYS A 12 3.39 1.37 8.29
N GLU A 13 4.06 2.40 8.78
CA GLU A 13 3.40 3.64 9.18
C GLU A 13 3.31 4.58 7.97
N VAL A 14 2.08 5.01 7.67
CA VAL A 14 1.79 5.94 6.58
C VAL A 14 0.96 7.12 7.09
N GLU A 15 0.90 8.19 6.32
CA GLU A 15 0.10 9.35 6.69
C GLU A 15 -1.38 9.16 6.30
N ALA A 16 -2.26 9.92 6.95
CA ALA A 16 -3.66 9.92 6.57
C ALA A 16 -3.80 10.65 5.23
N GLY A 17 -4.34 9.98 4.22
CA GLY A 17 -4.42 10.49 2.85
C GLY A 17 -3.37 9.91 1.89
N THR A 18 -2.48 9.04 2.37
CA THR A 18 -1.57 8.27 1.50
C THR A 18 -2.36 7.32 0.59
N THR A 19 -2.03 7.31 -0.70
CA THR A 19 -2.66 6.42 -1.70
C THR A 19 -2.01 5.04 -1.71
N ILE A 20 -2.67 4.04 -2.29
CA ILE A 20 -2.09 2.69 -2.43
C ILE A 20 -0.85 2.73 -3.33
N ALA A 21 -0.84 3.59 -4.36
CA ALA A 21 0.33 3.88 -5.19
C ALA A 21 1.50 4.38 -4.36
N ASP A 22 1.28 5.34 -3.46
CA ASP A 22 2.34 5.88 -2.60
C ASP A 22 2.89 4.79 -1.67
N VAL A 23 2.02 3.95 -1.11
CA VAL A 23 2.44 2.80 -0.31
C VAL A 23 3.27 1.84 -1.15
N ALA A 24 2.85 1.50 -2.35
CA ALA A 24 3.60 0.64 -3.26
C ALA A 24 4.96 1.25 -3.65
N ALA A 25 5.02 2.55 -3.91
CA ALA A 25 6.24 3.29 -4.23
C ALA A 25 7.23 3.30 -3.06
N SER A 26 6.71 3.43 -1.84
CA SER A 26 7.52 3.35 -0.62
C SER A 26 8.11 1.95 -0.36
N ILE A 27 7.52 0.90 -0.93
CA ILE A 27 8.04 -0.48 -0.84
C ILE A 27 9.09 -0.71 -1.95
N GLY A 28 8.81 -0.24 -3.16
CA GLY A 28 9.80 -0.23 -4.22
C GLY A 28 9.24 0.27 -5.56
N SER A 29 10.09 0.94 -6.33
CA SER A 29 9.72 1.50 -7.65
C SER A 29 9.22 0.46 -8.65
N ARG A 30 9.73 -0.78 -8.58
CA ARG A 30 9.24 -1.89 -9.41
C ARG A 30 7.84 -2.34 -9.01
N LEU A 31 7.53 -2.36 -7.71
CA LEU A 31 6.20 -2.73 -7.22
C LEU A 31 5.18 -1.66 -7.60
N ALA A 32 5.50 -0.38 -7.42
CA ALA A 32 4.63 0.72 -7.85
C ALA A 32 4.29 0.67 -9.34
N LYS A 33 5.28 0.36 -10.19
CA LYS A 33 5.04 0.22 -11.64
C LYS A 33 4.21 -1.01 -12.00
N ALA A 34 4.30 -2.08 -11.21
CA ALA A 34 3.58 -3.33 -11.46
C ALA A 34 2.21 -3.37 -10.77
N ALA A 35 1.95 -2.49 -9.80
CA ALA A 35 0.70 -2.42 -9.07
C ALA A 35 -0.41 -1.91 -10.00
N VAL A 36 -1.52 -2.64 -10.01
CA VAL A 36 -2.73 -2.31 -10.81
C VAL A 36 -3.89 -1.95 -9.88
N CYS A 37 -3.93 -2.53 -8.68
CA CYS A 37 -4.89 -2.24 -7.62
C CYS A 37 -4.29 -2.64 -6.27
N GLY A 38 -4.89 -2.17 -5.18
CA GLY A 38 -4.59 -2.63 -3.83
C GLY A 38 -5.77 -3.35 -3.22
N ARG A 39 -5.49 -4.36 -2.39
CA ARG A 39 -6.51 -4.98 -1.56
C ARG A 39 -6.41 -4.43 -0.14
N PHE A 40 -7.42 -3.71 0.30
CA PHE A 40 -7.50 -3.12 1.63
C PHE A 40 -8.63 -3.79 2.44
N ASN A 41 -8.29 -4.45 3.54
CA ASN A 41 -9.25 -5.16 4.41
C ASN A 41 -10.22 -6.10 3.67
N GLY A 42 -9.77 -6.71 2.58
CA GLY A 42 -10.58 -7.62 1.76
C GLY A 42 -11.20 -6.97 0.53
N GLU A 43 -11.32 -5.64 0.49
CA GLU A 43 -11.86 -4.89 -0.65
C GLU A 43 -10.77 -4.51 -1.67
N LEU A 44 -11.09 -4.62 -2.95
CA LEU A 44 -10.25 -4.09 -4.01
C LEU A 44 -10.50 -2.59 -4.15
N LYS A 45 -9.42 -1.81 -4.07
CA LYS A 45 -9.41 -0.37 -4.31
C LYS A 45 -8.42 -0.02 -5.40
N ASP A 46 -8.68 1.10 -6.03
CA ASP A 46 -7.76 1.69 -7.00
C ASP A 46 -6.49 2.20 -6.31
N LEU A 47 -5.47 2.47 -7.11
CA LEU A 47 -4.15 2.91 -6.68
C LEU A 47 -4.17 4.26 -5.95
#